data_AF-A0A353R9C6-F1
#
_entry.id   AF-A0A353R9C6-F1
#
_cell.length_a   1.000
_cell.length_b   1.000
_cell.length_c   1.000
_cell.angle_alpha   90.00
_cell.angle_beta   90.00
_cell.angle_gamma   90.00
#
_symmetry.space_group_name_H-M   'P 1'
#
loop_
_entity.id
_entity.type
_entity.pdbx_description
1 polymer ?
#
loop_
_entity_poly.entity_id
_entity_poly.type
_entity_poly.pdbx_seq_one_letter_code
_entity_poly.pdbx_strand_id
1 'polypeptide(L)'
;KPSLKVMLSIGGWGSGRFSEMVACDTHRESFARDCRRVVEEFGLDGIDIDWEYPTNQGPGISYAPEDTRNFTLLMRDVRTHLPN
;
A
#
# COMPACT_ATOMS: atom_id res chain seq x y z
N LYS A 1 25.43 3.18 11.20
CA LYS A 1 24.99 3.61 9.85
C LYS A 1 24.72 5.11 9.89
N PRO A 2 24.94 5.86 8.80
CA PRO A 2 24.35 7.20 8.62
C PRO A 2 22.83 7.15 8.87
N SER A 3 22.20 8.27 9.22
CA SER A 3 20.80 8.33 9.68
C SER A 3 19.75 8.51 8.57
N LEU A 4 20.16 8.55 7.29
CA LEU A 4 19.24 8.64 6.16
C LEU A 4 18.34 7.41 6.11
N LYS A 5 17.04 7.63 5.86
CA LYS A 5 16.05 6.58 5.61
C LYS A 5 15.57 6.67 4.17
N VAL A 6 15.44 5.53 3.49
CA VAL A 6 14.97 5.42 2.11
C VAL A 6 13.74 4.50 2.07
N MET A 7 12.66 4.96 1.44
CA MET A 7 11.39 4.23 1.35
C MET A 7 10.94 4.11 -0.10
N LEU A 8 10.23 3.04 -0.43
CA LEU A 8 9.52 2.94 -1.71
C LEU A 8 8.10 3.50 -1.55
N SER A 9 7.77 4.52 -2.34
CA SER A 9 6.39 4.96 -2.52
C SER A 9 5.70 4.10 -3.57
N ILE A 10 4.53 3.55 -3.24
CA ILE A 10 3.71 2.71 -4.11
C ILE A 10 2.42 3.48 -4.40
N GLY A 11 2.22 3.87 -5.65
CA GLY A 11 1.02 4.59 -6.07
C GLY A 11 1.36 5.81 -6.91
N GLY A 12 0.85 6.96 -6.48
CA GLY A 12 0.89 8.24 -7.17
C GLY A 12 -0.27 8.44 -8.15
N TRP A 13 -0.35 9.64 -8.70
CA TRP A 13 -1.39 10.07 -9.62
C TRP A 13 -1.53 9.14 -10.83
N GLY A 14 -2.71 8.56 -11.00
CA GLY A 14 -3.06 7.65 -12.09
C GLY A 14 -2.73 6.17 -11.84
N SER A 15 -2.10 5.84 -10.71
CA SER A 15 -1.87 4.45 -10.32
C SER A 15 -3.16 3.81 -9.82
N GLY A 16 -3.76 2.96 -10.66
CA GLY A 16 -5.05 2.33 -10.39
C GLY A 16 -4.96 0.99 -9.65
N ARG A 17 -6.12 0.32 -9.54
CA ARG A 17 -6.29 -1.04 -8.95
C ARG A 17 -6.20 -1.13 -7.43
N PHE A 18 -6.01 -0.02 -6.72
CA PHE A 18 -6.05 -0.01 -5.26
C PHE A 18 -7.41 -0.44 -4.72
N SER A 19 -8.51 0.10 -5.23
CA SER A 19 -9.86 -0.21 -4.73
C SER A 19 -10.18 -1.71 -4.80
N GLU A 20 -9.90 -2.36 -5.94
CA GLU A 20 -10.10 -3.80 -6.11
C GLU A 20 -9.13 -4.65 -5.27
N MET A 21 -7.89 -4.19 -5.11
CA MET A 21 -6.89 -4.86 -4.27
C MET A 21 -7.31 -4.82 -2.80
N VAL A 22 -7.73 -3.66 -2.29
CA VAL A 22 -8.11 -3.53 -0.88
C VAL A 22 -9.42 -4.23 -0.55
N ALA A 23 -10.33 -4.38 -1.52
CA ALA A 23 -11.61 -5.05 -1.32
C ALA A 23 -11.51 -6.57 -1.07
N CYS A 24 -10.35 -7.18 -1.30
CA CYS A 24 -10.15 -8.62 -1.17
C CYS A 24 -9.07 -8.97 -0.15
N ASP A 25 -9.43 -9.75 0.87
CA ASP A 25 -8.53 -10.13 1.97
C ASP A 25 -7.26 -10.84 1.49
N THR A 26 -7.38 -11.75 0.50
CA THR A 26 -6.23 -12.46 -0.05
C THR A 26 -5.30 -11.56 -0.86
N HIS A 27 -5.84 -10.51 -1.50
CA HIS A 27 -5.04 -9.53 -2.22
C HIS A 27 -4.31 -8.59 -1.26
N ARG A 28 -4.97 -8.10 -0.19
CA ARG A 28 -4.31 -7.29 0.84
C ARG A 28 -3.16 -8.03 1.51
N GLU A 29 -3.38 -9.29 1.86
CA GLU A 29 -2.37 -10.15 2.46
C GLU A 29 -1.20 -10.40 1.48
N SER A 30 -1.48 -10.59 0.19
CA SER A 30 -0.43 -10.73 -0.82
C SER A 30 0.36 -9.43 -1.02
N PHE A 31 -0.31 -8.28 -1.08
CA PHE A 31 0.31 -6.97 -1.16
C PHE A 31 1.24 -6.71 0.04
N ALA A 32 0.78 -7.03 1.26
CA ALA A 32 1.58 -6.87 2.47
C ALA A 32 2.85 -7.75 2.47
N ARG A 33 2.75 -9.00 1.99
CA ARG A 33 3.92 -9.86 1.79
C ARG A 33 4.89 -9.31 0.75
N ASP A 34 4.39 -8.76 -0.34
CA ASP A 34 5.23 -8.12 -1.36
C ASP A 34 5.92 -6.86 -0.84
N CYS A 35 5.24 -6.05 -0.04
CA CYS A 35 5.85 -4.91 0.67
C CYS A 35 7.05 -5.36 1.50
N ARG A 36 6.90 -6.42 2.30
CA ARG A 36 8.01 -6.99 3.07
C ARG A 36 9.14 -7.49 2.16
N ARG A 37 8.81 -8.27 1.13
CA ARG A 37 9.78 -8.82 0.19
C ARG A 37 10.64 -7.71 -0.43
N VAL A 38 10.02 -6.64 -0.90
CA VAL A 38 10.72 -5.50 -1.52
C VAL A 38 11.59 -4.76 -0.49
N VAL A 39 11.11 -4.56 0.73
CA VAL A 39 11.90 -3.96 1.82
C VAL A 39 13.17 -4.78 2.09
N GLU A 40 13.05 -6.11 2.18
CA GLU A 40 14.18 -7.02 2.42
C GLU A 40 15.13 -7.09 1.21
N GLU A 41 14.58 -7.21 0.00
CA GLU A 41 15.33 -7.37 -1.26
C GLU A 41 16.22 -6.16 -1.57
N PHE A 42 15.70 -4.94 -1.35
CA PHE A 42 16.41 -3.70 -1.67
C PHE A 42 17.02 -3.00 -0.44
N GLY A 43 16.84 -3.57 0.76
CA GLY A 43 17.36 -2.99 2.01
C GLY A 43 16.75 -1.62 2.33
N LEU A 44 15.46 -1.43 2.06
CA LEU A 44 14.74 -0.19 2.32
C LEU A 44 14.38 -0.05 3.81
N ASP A 45 14.12 1.17 4.24
CA ASP A 45 13.71 1.49 5.62
C ASP A 45 12.17 1.51 5.79
N GLY A 46 11.41 1.31 4.70
CA GLY A 46 9.96 1.22 4.77
C GLY A 46 9.25 1.35 3.42
N ILE A 47 7.92 1.40 3.52
CA ILE A 47 6.98 1.59 2.41
C ILE A 47 6.14 2.84 2.70
N ASP A 48 5.92 3.61 1.65
CA ASP A 48 4.93 4.67 1.58
C ASP A 48 3.82 4.23 0.61
N ILE A 49 2.55 4.47 0.95
CA ILE A 49 1.41 4.12 0.08
C ILE A 49 0.71 5.41 -0.30
N ASP A 50 0.84 5.76 -1.57
CA ASP A 50 0.32 6.99 -2.14
C ASP A 50 -0.87 6.68 -3.06
N TRP A 51 -1.99 6.24 -2.47
CA TRP A 51 -3.21 6.00 -3.23
C TRP A 51 -3.98 7.31 -3.39
N GLU A 52 -4.14 7.76 -4.63
CA GLU A 52 -4.82 9.01 -4.97
C GLU A 52 -6.15 8.77 -5.74
N TYR A 53 -7.31 8.68 -5.10
CA TYR A 53 -7.55 8.64 -3.65
C TYR A 53 -8.66 7.61 -3.32
N PRO A 54 -8.66 7.02 -2.11
CA PRO A 54 -9.76 6.19 -1.63
C PRO A 54 -11.12 6.92 -1.77
N THR A 55 -12.18 6.20 -2.15
CA THR A 55 -13.57 6.70 -2.25
C THR A 55 -13.79 7.84 -3.26
N ASN A 56 -12.78 8.23 -4.03
CA ASN A 56 -12.80 9.40 -4.88
C ASN A 56 -12.37 9.04 -6.30
N GLN A 57 -13.03 9.63 -7.30
CA GLN A 57 -12.70 9.39 -8.71
C GLN A 57 -11.28 9.81 -9.09
N GLY A 58 -10.69 10.79 -8.39
CA GLY A 58 -9.31 11.24 -8.55
C GLY A 58 -8.86 11.31 -10.03
N PRO A 59 -7.80 10.60 -10.43
CA PRO A 59 -7.27 10.56 -11.80
C PRO A 59 -8.09 9.73 -12.81
N GLY A 60 -9.32 9.34 -12.46
CA GLY A 60 -10.15 8.44 -13.28
C GLY A 60 -9.83 6.96 -13.08
N ILE A 61 -9.31 6.59 -11.91
CA ILE A 61 -9.09 5.19 -11.49
C ILE A 61 -10.32 4.66 -10.72
N SER A 62 -10.33 3.36 -10.45
CA SER A 62 -11.39 2.69 -9.67
C SER A 62 -11.46 3.19 -8.22
N TYR A 63 -12.68 3.32 -7.71
CA TYR A 63 -12.99 3.71 -6.34
C TYR A 63 -14.30 3.07 -5.87
N ALA A 64 -14.46 2.89 -4.56
CA ALA A 64 -15.66 2.36 -3.92
C ALA A 64 -15.91 3.03 -2.56
N PRO A 65 -17.17 3.13 -2.07
CA PRO A 65 -17.49 3.67 -0.75
C PRO A 65 -16.77 2.94 0.40
N GLU A 66 -16.47 1.65 0.22
CA GLU A 66 -15.81 0.81 1.21
C GLU A 66 -14.29 1.05 1.30
N ASP A 67 -13.70 1.84 0.39
CA ASP A 67 -12.26 2.06 0.32
C ASP A 67 -11.68 2.58 1.64
N THR A 68 -12.39 3.44 2.37
CA THR A 68 -11.91 3.93 3.69
C THR A 68 -11.67 2.78 4.67
N ARG A 69 -12.64 1.86 4.78
CA ARG A 69 -12.53 0.69 5.67
C ARG A 69 -11.46 -0.26 5.16
N ASN A 70 -11.46 -0.54 3.86
CA ASN A 70 -10.57 -1.51 3.26
C ASN A 70 -9.11 -1.04 3.25
N PHE A 71 -8.87 0.26 3.08
CA PHE A 71 -7.55 0.86 3.20
C PHE A 71 -7.03 0.76 4.64
N THR A 72 -7.88 0.95 5.64
CA THR A 72 -7.50 0.72 7.05
C THR A 72 -7.06 -0.73 7.29
N LEU A 73 -7.77 -1.70 6.71
CA LEU A 73 -7.38 -3.12 6.77
C LEU A 73 -6.05 -3.37 6.05
N LEU A 74 -5.81 -2.73 4.90
CA LEU A 74 -4.53 -2.80 4.21
C LEU A 74 -3.39 -2.29 5.09
N MET A 75 -3.54 -1.12 5.72
CA MET A 75 -2.50 -0.55 6.58
C MET A 75 -2.18 -1.45 7.77
N ARG A 76 -3.19 -2.09 8.36
CA ARG A 76 -3.02 -3.11 9.41
C ARG A 76 -2.21 -4.31 8.89
N ASP A 77 -2.59 -4.84 7.73
CA ASP A 77 -1.96 -6.02 7.14
C ASP A 77 -0.49 -5.72 6.79
N VAL A 78 -0.21 -4.60 6.12
CA VAL A 78 1.15 -4.12 5.81
C VAL A 78 1.99 -3.95 7.08
N ARG A 79 1.45 -3.30 8.12
CA ARG A 79 2.20 -3.08 9.36
C ARG A 79 2.55 -4.39 10.08
N THR A 80 1.72 -5.42 9.95
CA THR A 80 1.95 -6.75 10.55
C THR A 80 3.09 -7.51 9.88
N HIS A 81 3.32 -7.27 8.58
CA HIS A 81 4.37 -7.95 7.81
C HIS A 81 5.73 -7.24 7.82
N LEU A 82 5.74 -5.91 7.96
CA LEU A 82 6.99 -5.14 7.96
C LEU A 82 7.78 -5.34 9.28
N PRO A 83 9.13 -5.47 9.21
CA PRO A 83 9.96 -5.63 10.39
C PRO A 83 9.81 -4.47 11.39
N ASN A 84 10.03 -4.78 12.67
CA ASN A 84 10.03 -3.81 13.76
C ASN A 84 11.21 -2.83 13.68
#